data_AF-A0A7J2JML0-F1
#
_entry.id   AF-A0A7J2JML0-F1
#
_cell.length_a   1.000
_cell.length_b   1.000
_cell.length_c   1.000
_cell.angle_alpha   90.00
_cell.angle_beta   90.00
_cell.angle_gamma   90.00
#
_symmetry.space_group_name_H-M   'P 1'
#
loop_
_entity.id
_entity.type
_entity.pdbx_description
1 polymer ?
#
loop_
_entity_poly.entity_id
_entity_poly.type
_entity_poly.pdbx_seq_one_letter_code
_entity_poly.pdbx_strand_id
1 'polypeptide(L)'
;MDDGPVFRLIASYKKSMEAINHIPMLLTNSLTDLFRIKKDSFASQFQQDLTFLIRSGEIKDLEDREVAVLTQAVRDLMEALFSAIINKTGETLSSYLRWIPKGENGDVVDGTINEVKEFLSKLMYEAAKAKAERDLCWEEARSLKEAMTPQVSGKYRVLQVLEESGRPMRPVEIAAKLGLAEVTVRRYLKDLITEGFLEKVDNRKPYTYRLVDRNWLTRVAGKGKKRKS
;
A
#
# COMPACT_ATOMS: atom_id res chain seq x y z
N MET A 1 -0.51 25.87 -0.12
CA MET A 1 0.46 24.92 -0.72
C MET A 1 0.04 23.54 -0.28
N ASP A 2 -0.36 22.71 -1.23
CA ASP A 2 -1.08 21.45 -1.03
C ASP A 2 -0.28 20.41 -0.25
N ASP A 3 -0.77 20.08 0.94
CA ASP A 3 -0.25 19.03 1.81
C ASP A 3 -0.93 17.67 1.49
N GLY A 4 -0.94 17.33 0.19
CA GLY A 4 -1.56 16.11 -0.32
C GLY A 4 -0.68 14.86 -0.12
N PRO A 5 -1.27 13.65 -0.06
CA PRO A 5 -0.52 12.40 0.12
C PRO A 5 0.56 12.17 -0.95
N VAL A 6 0.32 12.65 -2.18
CA VAL A 6 1.29 12.61 -3.29
C VAL A 6 2.52 13.49 -3.00
N PHE A 7 2.31 14.69 -2.44
CA PHE A 7 3.42 15.58 -2.10
C PHE A 7 4.30 14.99 -1.00
N ARG A 8 3.70 14.36 0.01
CA ARG A 8 4.44 13.67 1.07
C ARG A 8 5.25 12.48 0.55
N LEU A 9 4.69 11.71 -0.38
CA LEU A 9 5.40 10.59 -1.02
C LEU A 9 6.63 11.08 -1.80
N ILE A 10 6.47 12.16 -2.56
CA ILE A 10 7.53 12.78 -3.36
C ILE A 10 8.63 13.37 -2.47
N ALA A 11 8.25 14.08 -1.41
CA ALA A 11 9.20 14.63 -0.44
C ALA A 11 9.99 13.51 0.27
N SER A 12 9.32 12.41 0.63
CA SER A 12 9.98 11.24 1.21
C SER A 12 10.96 10.60 0.22
N TYR A 13 10.57 10.45 -1.04
CA TYR A 13 11.43 9.91 -2.09
C TYR A 13 12.68 10.78 -2.31
N LYS A 14 12.52 12.11 -2.39
CA LYS A 14 13.64 13.04 -2.51
C LYS A 14 14.64 12.91 -1.36
N LYS A 15 14.14 12.83 -0.12
CA LYS A 15 14.98 12.64 1.08
C LYS A 15 15.72 11.30 1.07
N SER A 16 15.07 10.22 0.63
CA SER A 16 15.72 8.91 0.47
C SER A 16 16.81 8.93 -0.61
N MET A 17 16.57 9.63 -1.72
CA MET A 17 17.55 9.75 -2.82
C MET A 17 18.77 10.56 -2.41
N GLU A 18 18.58 11.67 -1.68
CA GLU A 18 19.66 12.44 -1.07
C GLU A 18 20.51 11.55 -0.14
N ALA A 19 19.86 10.78 0.74
CA ALA A 19 20.56 9.86 1.64
C ALA A 19 21.39 8.81 0.88
N ILE A 20 20.84 8.22 -0.19
CA ILE A 20 21.55 7.22 -1.00
C ILE A 20 22.76 7.83 -1.72
N ASN A 21 22.67 9.09 -2.17
CA ASN A 21 23.79 9.80 -2.78
C ASN A 21 24.97 10.02 -1.82
N HIS A 22 24.73 10.05 -0.51
CA HIS A 22 25.80 10.18 0.49
C HIS A 22 26.48 8.84 0.86
N ILE A 23 25.86 7.69 0.56
CA ILE A 23 26.38 6.37 0.93
C ILE A 23 27.80 6.11 0.37
N PRO A 24 28.12 6.40 -0.90
CA PRO A 24 29.47 6.20 -1.43
C PRO A 24 30.54 6.99 -0.67
N MET A 25 30.23 8.24 -0.33
CA MET A 25 31.15 9.11 0.40
C MET A 25 31.39 8.57 1.81
N LEU A 26 30.34 8.17 2.53
CA LEU A 26 30.44 7.59 3.86
C LEU A 26 31.25 6.29 3.87
N LEU A 27 31.01 5.40 2.89
CA LEU A 27 31.76 4.15 2.74
C LEU A 27 33.22 4.41 2.39
N THR A 28 33.49 5.36 1.50
CA THR A 28 34.85 5.75 1.10
C THR A 28 35.64 6.30 2.29
N ASN A 29 35.02 7.17 3.09
CA ASN A 29 35.62 7.71 4.32
C ASN A 29 35.89 6.60 5.33
N SER A 30 34.91 5.72 5.58
CA SER A 30 35.05 4.60 6.52
C SER A 30 36.15 3.62 6.08
N LEU A 31 36.25 3.31 4.79
CA LEU A 31 37.33 2.47 4.25
C LEU A 31 38.69 3.15 4.42
N THR A 32 38.77 4.44 4.15
CA THR A 32 40.00 5.23 4.32
C THR A 32 40.49 5.17 5.77
N ASP A 33 39.59 5.35 6.73
CA ASP A 33 39.92 5.28 8.16
C ASP A 33 40.37 3.88 8.58
N LEU A 34 39.67 2.83 8.14
CA LEU A 34 40.05 1.44 8.42
C LEU A 34 41.42 1.10 7.83
N PHE A 35 41.68 1.50 6.59
CA PHE A 35 42.96 1.26 5.92
C PHE A 35 44.10 2.02 6.59
N ARG A 36 43.87 3.26 7.05
CA ARG A 36 44.87 4.01 7.81
C ARG A 36 45.26 3.30 9.11
N ILE A 37 44.29 2.86 9.89
CA ILE A 37 44.53 2.14 11.14
C ILE A 37 45.30 0.83 10.88
N LYS A 38 44.92 0.08 9.85
CA LYS A 38 45.59 -1.16 9.47
C LYS A 38 46.99 -0.94 8.89
N LYS A 39 47.21 0.16 8.16
CA LYS A 39 48.53 0.55 7.63
C LYS A 39 49.55 0.68 8.76
N ASP A 40 49.21 1.47 9.77
CA ASP A 40 50.11 1.77 10.88
C ASP A 40 50.38 0.50 11.70
N SER A 41 49.34 -0.30 11.96
CA SER A 41 49.48 -1.60 12.64
C SER A 41 50.38 -2.57 11.88
N PHE A 42 50.22 -2.69 10.55
CA PHE A 42 51.03 -3.59 9.73
C PHE A 42 52.48 -3.12 9.64
N ALA A 43 52.72 -1.82 9.48
CA ALA A 43 54.06 -1.26 9.43
C ALA A 43 54.81 -1.47 10.76
N SER A 44 54.13 -1.28 11.89
CA SER A 44 54.71 -1.55 13.21
C SER A 44 55.04 -3.03 13.41
N GLN A 45 54.16 -3.94 12.96
CA GLN A 45 54.41 -5.37 13.05
C GLN A 45 55.56 -5.81 12.15
N PHE A 46 55.59 -5.32 10.90
CA PHE A 46 56.70 -5.57 9.98
C PHE A 46 58.04 -5.10 10.53
N GLN A 47 58.07 -3.92 11.18
CA GLN A 47 59.28 -3.41 11.83
C GLN A 47 59.70 -4.30 13.02
N GLN A 48 58.75 -4.81 13.81
CA GLN A 48 59.03 -5.74 14.91
C GLN A 48 59.59 -7.07 14.38
N ASP A 49 59.01 -7.61 13.31
CA ASP A 49 59.44 -8.86 12.68
C ASP A 49 60.84 -8.72 12.09
N LEU A 50 61.15 -7.60 11.40
CA LEU A 50 62.49 -7.28 10.93
C LEU A 50 63.50 -7.20 12.08
N THR A 51 63.14 -6.52 13.17
CA THR A 51 64.01 -6.40 14.35
C THR A 51 64.27 -7.76 15.00
N PHE A 52 63.25 -8.63 15.03
CA PHE A 52 63.38 -10.00 15.52
C PHE A 52 64.32 -10.82 14.63
N LEU A 53 64.16 -10.75 13.31
CA LEU A 53 64.98 -11.48 12.34
C LEU A 53 66.46 -11.06 12.40
N ILE A 54 66.74 -9.75 12.54
CA ILE A 54 68.10 -9.25 12.75
C ILE A 54 68.69 -9.80 14.06
N ARG A 55 67.94 -9.77 15.16
CA ARG A 55 68.39 -10.32 16.46
C ARG A 55 68.60 -11.83 16.44
N SER A 56 67.84 -12.56 15.62
CA SER A 56 67.95 -14.01 15.48
C SER A 56 69.17 -14.45 14.65
N GLY A 57 69.82 -13.51 13.94
CA GLY A 57 70.97 -13.77 13.08
C GLY A 57 70.60 -14.36 11.71
N GLU A 58 69.32 -14.48 11.38
CA GLU A 58 68.85 -14.95 10.06
C GLU A 58 69.09 -13.92 8.95
N ILE A 59 69.09 -12.63 9.29
CA ILE A 59 69.40 -11.54 8.37
C ILE A 59 70.72 -10.90 8.83
N LYS A 60 71.58 -10.60 7.86
CA LYS A 60 72.83 -9.83 8.07
C LYS A 60 72.50 -8.54 8.83
N ASP A 61 73.40 -8.08 9.71
CA ASP A 61 73.25 -6.82 10.44
C ASP A 61 72.90 -5.67 9.47
N LEU A 62 71.62 -5.35 9.37
CA LEU A 62 71.10 -4.19 8.66
C LEU A 62 71.23 -3.00 9.60
N GLU A 63 71.72 -1.88 9.08
CA GLU A 63 71.72 -0.65 9.88
C GLU A 63 70.27 -0.18 10.11
N ASP A 64 70.01 0.52 11.22
CA ASP A 64 68.70 1.09 11.53
C ASP A 64 68.13 1.94 10.37
N ARG A 65 69.04 2.57 9.59
CA ARG A 65 68.69 3.34 8.40
C ARG A 65 68.10 2.46 7.29
N GLU A 66 68.63 1.26 7.07
CA GLU A 66 68.15 0.34 6.05
C GLU A 66 66.80 -0.28 6.46
N VAL A 67 66.63 -0.60 7.74
CA VAL A 67 65.35 -1.04 8.31
C VAL A 67 64.28 0.04 8.15
N ALA A 68 64.62 1.31 8.37
CA ALA A 68 63.73 2.43 8.16
C ALA A 68 63.32 2.58 6.68
N VAL A 69 64.27 2.42 5.75
CA VAL A 69 64.00 2.48 4.30
C VAL A 69 63.07 1.35 3.87
N LEU A 70 63.29 0.12 4.33
CA LEU A 70 62.42 -1.02 4.03
C LEU A 70 61.00 -0.82 4.60
N THR A 71 60.91 -0.35 5.84
CA THR A 71 59.62 -0.05 6.48
C THR A 71 58.86 1.04 5.73
N GLN A 72 59.55 2.08 5.26
CA GLN A 72 58.94 3.14 4.46
C GLN A 72 58.48 2.61 3.09
N ALA A 73 59.28 1.79 2.41
CA ALA A 73 58.89 1.18 1.14
C ALA A 73 57.63 0.32 1.28
N VAL A 74 57.48 -0.43 2.39
CA VAL A 74 56.26 -1.19 2.69
C VAL A 74 55.08 -0.25 2.95
N ARG A 75 55.28 0.87 3.66
CA ARG A 75 54.22 1.88 3.87
C ARG A 75 53.75 2.47 2.54
N ASP A 76 54.68 2.84 1.65
CA ASP A 76 54.37 3.44 0.35
C ASP A 76 53.64 2.44 -0.56
N LEU A 77 54.05 1.17 -0.57
CA LEU A 77 53.36 0.10 -1.29
C LEU A 77 51.92 -0.07 -0.78
N MET A 78 51.73 -0.08 0.54
CA MET A 78 50.40 -0.18 1.16
C MET A 78 49.52 1.03 0.82
N GLU A 79 50.09 2.24 0.81
CA GLU A 79 49.40 3.48 0.40
C GLU A 79 48.89 3.38 -1.05
N ALA A 80 49.73 2.87 -1.95
CA ALA A 80 49.38 2.68 -3.35
C ALA A 80 48.27 1.63 -3.53
N LEU A 81 48.37 0.48 -2.84
CA LEU A 81 47.35 -0.57 -2.88
C LEU A 81 46.02 -0.09 -2.30
N PHE A 82 46.03 0.62 -1.17
CA PHE A 82 44.81 1.15 -0.57
C PHE A 82 44.16 2.21 -1.44
N SER A 83 44.94 3.10 -2.04
CA SER A 83 44.43 4.08 -2.98
C SER A 83 43.76 3.41 -4.19
N ALA A 84 44.37 2.34 -4.73
CA ALA A 84 43.79 1.56 -5.82
C ALA A 84 42.45 0.88 -5.41
N ILE A 85 42.40 0.28 -4.21
CA ILE A 85 41.19 -0.37 -3.69
C ILE A 85 40.10 0.66 -3.43
N ILE A 86 40.41 1.79 -2.80
CA ILE A 86 39.45 2.86 -2.50
C ILE A 86 38.87 3.40 -3.80
N ASN A 87 39.73 3.73 -4.78
CA ASN A 87 39.27 4.24 -6.07
C ASN A 87 38.39 3.21 -6.80
N LYS A 88 38.80 1.94 -6.85
CA LYS A 88 38.02 0.89 -7.52
C LYS A 88 36.68 0.64 -6.83
N THR A 89 36.68 0.68 -5.49
CA THR A 89 35.46 0.50 -4.69
C THR A 89 34.52 1.69 -4.88
N GLY A 90 35.05 2.92 -4.88
CA GLY A 90 34.30 4.14 -5.15
C GLY A 90 33.69 4.16 -6.56
N GLU A 91 34.44 3.78 -7.58
CA GLU A 91 33.95 3.62 -8.96
C GLU A 91 32.86 2.56 -9.07
N THR A 92 33.05 1.40 -8.41
CA THR A 92 32.09 0.30 -8.45
C THR A 92 30.79 0.66 -7.71
N LEU A 93 30.88 1.33 -6.56
CA LEU A 93 29.70 1.84 -5.84
C LEU A 93 28.99 2.93 -6.62
N SER A 94 29.74 3.88 -7.20
CA SER A 94 29.18 4.95 -8.02
C SER A 94 28.47 4.40 -9.26
N SER A 95 29.03 3.36 -9.90
CA SER A 95 28.42 2.70 -11.05
C SER A 95 27.21 1.84 -10.67
N TYR A 96 27.25 1.12 -9.54
CA TYR A 96 26.10 0.35 -9.04
C TYR A 96 24.92 1.27 -8.68
N LEU A 97 25.22 2.42 -8.06
CA LEU A 97 24.22 3.43 -7.71
C LEU A 97 23.80 4.31 -8.90
N ARG A 98 24.41 4.13 -10.08
CA ARG A 98 24.05 4.85 -11.32
C ARG A 98 22.66 4.49 -11.87
N TRP A 99 22.02 3.46 -11.33
CA TRP A 99 20.57 3.22 -11.53
C TRP A 99 19.70 4.33 -10.93
N ILE A 100 20.28 5.19 -10.10
CA ILE A 100 19.71 6.50 -9.78
C ILE A 100 20.02 7.39 -10.99
N PRO A 101 19.02 7.80 -11.78
CA PRO A 101 19.26 8.68 -12.91
C PRO A 101 20.03 9.90 -12.37
N LYS A 102 21.04 10.38 -13.10
CA LYS A 102 21.77 11.63 -12.82
C LYS A 102 21.55 12.61 -13.98
N GLY A 103 20.81 13.69 -13.72
CA GLY A 103 20.72 14.86 -14.60
C GLY A 103 22.00 15.66 -14.52
N GLU A 104 22.35 16.33 -15.61
CA GLU A 104 23.66 16.95 -15.84
C GLU A 104 24.07 18.00 -14.79
N ASN A 105 23.14 18.50 -13.96
CA ASN A 105 23.39 19.46 -12.88
C ASN A 105 23.22 18.90 -11.46
N GLY A 106 23.03 17.58 -11.28
CA GLY A 106 22.66 16.99 -9.98
C GLY A 106 21.15 17.08 -9.66
N ASP A 107 20.38 17.87 -10.42
CA ASP A 107 18.92 18.03 -10.30
C ASP A 107 18.12 17.03 -11.15
N VAL A 108 18.55 15.77 -11.14
CA VAL A 108 17.84 14.64 -11.79
C VAL A 108 16.40 14.45 -11.32
N VAL A 109 16.18 14.91 -10.11
CA VAL A 109 15.04 14.57 -9.30
C VAL A 109 13.81 15.30 -9.83
N ASP A 110 13.95 16.48 -10.43
CA ASP A 110 12.79 17.30 -10.77
C ASP A 110 12.09 16.90 -12.07
N GLY A 111 12.81 16.48 -13.12
CA GLY A 111 12.20 16.06 -14.39
C GLY A 111 11.34 14.80 -14.25
N THR A 112 11.94 13.73 -13.75
CA THR A 112 11.26 12.45 -13.51
C THR A 112 10.13 12.59 -12.48
N ILE A 113 10.33 13.40 -11.44
CA ILE A 113 9.25 13.66 -10.45
C ILE A 113 8.12 14.47 -11.06
N ASN A 114 8.40 15.42 -11.95
CA ASN A 114 7.34 16.19 -12.60
C ASN A 114 6.52 15.31 -13.54
N GLU A 115 7.15 14.41 -14.30
CA GLU A 115 6.44 13.41 -15.11
C GLU A 115 5.56 12.50 -14.25
N VAL A 116 6.08 12.01 -13.12
CA VAL A 116 5.32 11.18 -12.17
C VAL A 116 4.18 11.99 -11.51
N LYS A 117 4.40 13.27 -11.17
CA LYS A 117 3.36 14.17 -10.65
C LYS A 117 2.24 14.36 -11.67
N GLU A 118 2.59 14.58 -12.93
CA GLU A 118 1.63 14.79 -14.00
C GLU A 118 0.81 13.53 -14.26
N PHE A 119 1.47 12.36 -14.30
CA PHE A 119 0.82 11.06 -14.40
C PHE A 119 -0.14 10.79 -13.22
N LEU A 120 0.31 10.99 -11.98
CA LEU A 120 -0.51 10.80 -10.79
C LEU A 120 -1.70 11.77 -10.75
N SER A 121 -1.50 13.02 -11.17
CA SER A 121 -2.58 14.02 -11.24
C SER A 121 -3.63 13.62 -12.26
N LYS A 122 -3.20 13.11 -13.43
CA LYS A 122 -4.10 12.58 -14.46
C LYS A 122 -4.89 11.37 -13.95
N LEU A 123 -4.23 10.44 -13.26
CA LEU A 123 -4.87 9.25 -12.70
C LEU A 123 -5.88 9.59 -11.59
N MET A 124 -5.57 10.57 -10.73
CA MET A 124 -6.53 11.07 -9.74
C MET A 124 -7.75 11.73 -10.40
N TYR A 125 -7.54 12.50 -11.47
CA TYR A 125 -8.63 13.10 -12.24
C TYR A 125 -9.54 12.05 -12.89
N GLU A 126 -8.94 11.04 -13.54
CA GLU A 126 -9.69 9.94 -14.15
C GLU A 126 -10.46 9.11 -13.10
N ALA A 127 -9.85 8.84 -11.95
CA ALA A 127 -10.52 8.16 -10.84
C ALA A 127 -11.69 8.98 -10.26
N ALA A 128 -11.52 10.30 -10.12
CA ALA A 128 -12.58 11.19 -9.67
C ALA A 128 -13.73 11.25 -10.68
N LYS A 129 -13.42 11.31 -11.98
CA LYS A 129 -14.42 11.26 -13.07
C LYS A 129 -15.19 9.96 -13.07
N ALA A 130 -14.50 8.81 -13.02
CA ALA A 130 -15.14 7.51 -12.97
C ALA A 130 -16.04 7.33 -11.73
N LYS A 131 -15.62 7.88 -10.59
CA LYS A 131 -16.45 7.90 -9.38
C LYS A 131 -17.72 8.73 -9.56
N ALA A 132 -17.62 9.92 -10.15
CA ALA A 132 -18.76 10.79 -10.41
C ALA A 132 -19.76 10.14 -11.39
N GLU A 133 -19.27 9.53 -12.48
CA GLU A 133 -20.11 8.80 -13.44
C GLU A 133 -20.83 7.61 -12.79
N ARG A 134 -20.12 6.86 -11.93
CA ARG A 134 -20.72 5.77 -11.14
C ARG A 134 -21.82 6.29 -10.21
N ASP A 135 -21.58 7.40 -9.52
CA ASP A 135 -22.53 7.96 -8.56
C ASP A 135 -23.81 8.45 -9.27
N LEU A 136 -23.67 9.08 -10.46
CA LEU A 136 -24.80 9.43 -11.33
C LEU A 136 -25.60 8.20 -11.77
N CYS A 137 -24.92 7.15 -12.24
CA CYS A 137 -25.58 5.91 -12.66
C CYS A 137 -26.33 5.24 -11.49
N TRP A 138 -25.77 5.32 -10.27
CA TRP A 138 -26.44 4.85 -9.06
C TRP A 138 -27.69 5.66 -8.71
N GLU A 139 -27.67 6.98 -8.89
CA GLU A 139 -28.83 7.85 -8.67
C GLU A 139 -29.94 7.61 -9.70
N GLU A 140 -29.57 7.43 -10.97
CA GLU A 140 -30.51 7.07 -12.04
C GLU A 140 -31.14 5.69 -11.79
N ALA A 141 -30.33 4.69 -11.42
CA ALA A 141 -30.81 3.36 -11.09
C ALA A 141 -31.74 3.38 -9.86
N ARG A 142 -31.44 4.20 -8.85
CA ARG A 142 -32.30 4.41 -7.68
C ARG A 142 -33.63 5.06 -8.07
N SER A 143 -33.57 6.12 -8.88
CA SER A 143 -34.75 6.85 -9.34
C SER A 143 -35.66 5.98 -10.22
N LEU A 144 -35.08 5.19 -11.12
CA LEU A 144 -35.81 4.19 -11.91
C LEU A 144 -36.44 3.13 -11.03
N LYS A 145 -35.72 2.62 -10.02
CA LYS A 145 -36.26 1.64 -9.07
C LYS A 145 -37.44 2.22 -8.29
N GLU A 146 -37.35 3.47 -7.82
CA GLU A 146 -38.42 4.16 -7.12
C GLU A 146 -39.64 4.41 -8.04
N ALA A 147 -39.42 4.81 -9.30
CA ALA A 147 -40.47 5.01 -10.29
C ALA A 147 -41.15 3.70 -10.72
N MET A 148 -40.41 2.59 -10.76
CA MET A 148 -40.91 1.27 -11.15
C MET A 148 -41.53 0.49 -9.99
N THR A 149 -41.33 0.90 -8.73
CA THR A 149 -42.08 0.32 -7.61
C THR A 149 -43.53 0.82 -7.68
N PRO A 150 -44.53 -0.04 -8.00
CA PRO A 150 -45.92 0.39 -7.91
C PRO A 150 -46.21 0.78 -6.46
N GLN A 151 -47.03 1.81 -6.21
CA GLN A 151 -47.50 2.11 -4.85
C GLN A 151 -48.25 0.90 -4.29
N VAL A 152 -47.54 0.00 -3.63
CA VAL A 152 -48.15 -1.24 -3.18
C VAL A 152 -48.92 -0.95 -1.90
N SER A 153 -50.23 -1.21 -1.93
CA SER A 153 -51.12 -0.87 -0.84
C SER A 153 -50.84 -1.72 0.42
N GLY A 154 -50.86 -1.04 1.57
CA GLY A 154 -50.90 -1.56 2.94
C GLY A 154 -50.14 -2.87 3.19
N LYS A 155 -50.84 -4.00 3.02
CA LYS A 155 -50.34 -5.34 3.37
C LYS A 155 -49.11 -5.77 2.57
N TYR A 156 -48.98 -5.38 1.31
CA TYR A 156 -47.89 -5.84 0.44
C TYR A 156 -46.58 -5.06 0.65
N ARG A 157 -46.60 -3.94 1.40
CA ARG A 157 -45.36 -3.27 1.85
C ARG A 157 -44.51 -4.18 2.74
N VAL A 158 -45.14 -5.15 3.41
CA VAL A 158 -44.43 -6.20 4.17
C VAL A 158 -43.54 -7.04 3.25
N LEU A 159 -43.98 -7.33 2.03
CA LEU A 159 -43.19 -8.09 1.05
C LEU A 159 -41.98 -7.29 0.57
N GLN A 160 -42.16 -5.99 0.31
CA GLN A 160 -41.09 -5.08 -0.09
C GLN A 160 -39.99 -4.99 0.99
N VAL A 161 -40.36 -4.84 2.26
CA VAL A 161 -39.38 -4.79 3.38
C VAL A 161 -38.60 -6.10 3.51
N LEU A 162 -39.26 -7.24 3.29
CA LEU A 162 -38.60 -8.55 3.32
C LEU A 162 -37.67 -8.76 2.11
N GLU A 163 -38.04 -8.24 0.94
CA GLU A 163 -37.20 -8.26 -0.26
C GLU A 163 -35.95 -7.37 -0.12
N GLU A 164 -36.13 -6.12 0.35
CA GLU A 164 -35.04 -5.17 0.56
C GLU A 164 -34.05 -5.63 1.64
N SER A 165 -34.54 -6.31 2.68
CA SER A 165 -33.67 -6.84 3.73
C SER A 165 -32.93 -8.12 3.32
N GLY A 166 -33.46 -8.86 2.34
CA GLY A 166 -32.89 -10.13 1.86
C GLY A 166 -32.76 -11.22 2.92
N ARG A 167 -33.39 -11.06 4.09
CA ARG A 167 -33.24 -11.95 5.26
C ARG A 167 -34.60 -12.21 5.93
N PRO A 168 -34.77 -13.35 6.63
CA PRO A 168 -35.97 -13.59 7.44
C PRO A 168 -36.05 -12.56 8.56
N MET A 169 -37.22 -11.96 8.77
CA MET A 169 -37.43 -10.93 9.81
C MET A 169 -38.53 -11.33 10.78
N ARG A 170 -38.45 -10.79 12.01
CA ARG A 170 -39.49 -10.93 13.03
C ARG A 170 -40.61 -9.90 12.84
N PRO A 171 -41.85 -10.16 13.28
CA PRO A 171 -42.96 -9.20 13.19
C PRO A 171 -42.65 -7.84 13.79
N VAL A 172 -41.90 -7.80 14.90
CA VAL A 172 -41.48 -6.58 15.59
C VAL A 172 -40.54 -5.73 14.70
N GLU A 173 -39.59 -6.37 14.02
CA GLU A 173 -38.62 -5.72 13.15
C GLU A 173 -39.32 -5.14 11.90
N ILE A 174 -40.29 -5.88 11.36
CA ILE A 174 -41.12 -5.44 10.22
C ILE A 174 -42.01 -4.27 10.64
N ALA A 175 -42.63 -4.34 11.82
CA ALA A 175 -43.46 -3.27 12.39
C ALA A 175 -42.69 -1.98 12.59
N ALA A 176 -41.47 -2.06 13.14
CA ALA A 176 -40.59 -0.91 13.31
C ALA A 176 -40.20 -0.26 11.97
N LYS A 177 -39.88 -1.06 10.94
CA LYS A 177 -39.53 -0.53 9.61
C LYS A 177 -40.71 0.11 8.88
N LEU A 178 -41.93 -0.37 9.10
CA LEU A 178 -43.13 0.17 8.45
C LEU A 178 -43.84 1.27 9.26
N GLY A 179 -43.43 1.53 10.50
CA GLY A 179 -44.13 2.47 11.39
C GLY A 179 -45.55 2.02 11.75
N LEU A 180 -45.81 0.70 11.78
CA LEU A 180 -47.14 0.12 12.05
C LEU A 180 -47.16 -0.61 13.39
N ALA A 181 -48.35 -0.70 14.00
CA ALA A 181 -48.55 -1.55 15.18
C ALA A 181 -48.28 -3.03 14.86
N GLU A 182 -47.61 -3.73 15.77
CA GLU A 182 -47.24 -5.14 15.59
C GLU A 182 -48.45 -6.05 15.33
N VAL A 183 -49.59 -5.73 15.96
CA VAL A 183 -50.87 -6.45 15.78
C VAL A 183 -51.33 -6.39 14.31
N THR A 184 -51.19 -5.22 13.67
CA THR A 184 -51.55 -5.01 12.26
C THR A 184 -50.62 -5.80 11.33
N VAL A 185 -49.31 -5.83 11.63
CA VAL A 185 -48.32 -6.60 10.86
C VAL A 185 -48.58 -8.10 11.00
N ARG A 186 -48.92 -8.59 12.19
CA ARG A 186 -49.29 -10.00 12.40
C ARG A 186 -50.52 -10.40 11.58
N ARG A 187 -51.51 -9.51 11.45
CA ARG A 187 -52.66 -9.73 10.56
C ARG A 187 -52.22 -9.82 9.10
N TYR A 188 -51.40 -8.88 8.62
CA TYR A 188 -50.89 -8.91 7.24
C TYR A 188 -50.05 -10.15 6.94
N LEU A 189 -49.18 -10.57 7.87
CA LEU A 189 -48.38 -11.79 7.71
C LEU A 189 -49.27 -13.03 7.57
N LYS A 190 -50.34 -13.13 8.36
CA LYS A 190 -51.30 -14.25 8.25
C LYS A 190 -51.98 -14.28 6.87
N ASP A 191 -52.41 -13.12 6.38
CA ASP A 191 -53.03 -13.02 5.06
C ASP A 191 -52.04 -13.37 3.94
N LEU A 192 -50.80 -12.88 4.03
CA LEU A 192 -49.74 -13.12 3.03
C LEU A 192 -49.25 -14.58 2.99
N ILE A 193 -49.29 -15.28 4.13
CA ILE A 193 -49.03 -16.73 4.19
C ILE A 193 -50.17 -17.49 3.51
N THR A 194 -51.42 -17.10 3.79
CA THR A 194 -52.61 -17.71 3.16
C THR A 194 -52.59 -17.51 1.64
N GLU A 195 -52.07 -16.37 1.17
CA GLU A 195 -51.89 -16.08 -0.26
C GLU A 195 -50.65 -16.74 -0.88
N GLY A 196 -49.82 -17.40 -0.08
CA GLY A 196 -48.63 -18.14 -0.52
C GLY A 196 -47.42 -17.28 -0.87
N PHE A 197 -47.33 -16.04 -0.39
CA PHE A 197 -46.18 -15.16 -0.63
C PHE A 197 -45.06 -15.35 0.40
N LEU A 198 -45.44 -15.74 1.63
CA LEU A 198 -44.53 -15.86 2.77
C LEU A 198 -44.57 -17.27 3.36
N GLU A 199 -43.43 -17.68 3.91
CA GLU A 199 -43.31 -18.89 4.71
C GLU A 199 -42.74 -18.55 6.09
N LYS A 200 -43.18 -19.34 7.07
CA LYS A 200 -42.71 -19.28 8.44
C LYS A 200 -41.51 -20.22 8.59
N VAL A 201 -40.33 -19.67 8.85
CA VAL A 201 -39.07 -20.43 8.87
C VAL A 201 -38.91 -21.22 10.16
N ASP A 202 -39.29 -20.62 11.30
CA ASP A 202 -39.10 -21.23 12.62
C ASP A 202 -40.43 -21.65 13.28
N ASN A 203 -40.46 -22.86 13.83
CA ASN A 203 -41.60 -23.38 14.60
C ASN A 203 -41.60 -22.98 16.08
N ARG A 204 -40.56 -22.29 16.55
CA ARG A 204 -40.45 -21.79 17.94
C ARG A 204 -40.60 -20.27 17.98
N LYS A 205 -41.23 -19.74 19.02
CA LYS A 205 -41.37 -18.29 19.23
C LYS A 205 -39.99 -17.70 19.62
N PRO A 206 -39.63 -16.49 19.15
CA PRO A 206 -40.37 -15.64 18.21
C PRO A 206 -40.22 -16.10 16.75
N TYR A 207 -41.35 -16.17 16.03
CA TYR A 207 -41.39 -16.64 14.64
C TYR A 207 -40.73 -15.66 13.68
N THR A 208 -40.02 -16.19 12.69
CA THR A 208 -39.42 -15.45 11.58
C THR A 208 -40.13 -15.80 10.27
N TYR A 209 -40.23 -14.80 9.38
CA TYR A 209 -40.94 -14.93 8.10
C TYR A 209 -39.99 -14.63 6.94
N ARG A 210 -40.06 -15.44 5.89
CA ARG A 210 -39.25 -15.32 4.68
C ARG A 210 -40.14 -15.17 3.46
N LEU A 211 -39.70 -14.34 2.52
CA LEU A 211 -40.29 -14.23 1.19
C LEU A 211 -39.97 -15.46 0.35
N VAL A 212 -41.01 -16.16 -0.12
CA VAL A 212 -40.87 -17.35 -0.97
C VAL A 212 -41.01 -16.99 -2.44
N ASP A 213 -41.97 -16.13 -2.75
CA ASP A 213 -42.27 -15.72 -4.13
C ASP A 213 -41.54 -14.42 -4.49
N ARG A 214 -40.49 -14.52 -5.31
CA ARG A 214 -39.75 -13.36 -5.83
C ARG A 214 -40.48 -12.60 -6.94
N ASN A 215 -41.53 -13.19 -7.52
CA ASN A 215 -42.34 -12.56 -8.59
C ASN A 215 -43.68 -12.03 -8.06
N TRP A 216 -43.74 -11.74 -6.75
CA TRP A 216 -44.96 -11.32 -6.07
C TRP A 216 -45.56 -10.04 -6.67
N LEU A 217 -44.72 -9.11 -7.16
CA LEU A 217 -45.16 -7.87 -7.83
C LEU A 217 -46.07 -8.15 -9.04
N THR A 218 -45.70 -9.10 -9.90
CA THR A 218 -46.46 -9.47 -11.10
C THR A 218 -47.81 -10.12 -10.75
N ARG A 219 -47.84 -10.93 -9.68
CA ARG A 219 -49.09 -11.56 -9.20
C ARG A 219 -50.04 -10.56 -8.56
N VAL A 220 -49.52 -9.58 -7.81
CA VAL A 220 -50.32 -8.50 -7.22
C VAL A 220 -50.91 -7.62 -8.32
N ALA A 221 -50.11 -7.26 -9.35
CA ALA A 221 -50.58 -6.50 -10.50
C ALA A 221 -51.67 -7.26 -11.31
N GLY A 222 -51.55 -8.58 -11.46
CA GLY A 222 -52.54 -9.43 -12.13
C GLY A 222 -53.88 -9.55 -11.39
N LYS A 223 -53.87 -9.58 -10.05
CA LYS A 223 -55.11 -9.63 -9.24
C LYS A 223 -55.94 -8.35 -9.33
N GLY A 224 -55.31 -7.19 -9.55
CA GLY A 224 -56.01 -5.91 -9.72
C GLY A 224 -56.86 -5.82 -10.98
N LYS A 225 -56.46 -6.51 -12.06
CA LYS A 225 -57.21 -6.54 -13.34
C LYS A 225 -58.45 -7.45 -13.32
N LYS A 226 -58.43 -8.56 -12.57
CA LYS A 226 -59.57 -9.50 -12.49
C LYS A 226 -60.78 -9.00 -11.69
N ARG A 227 -60.64 -7.94 -10.89
CA ARG A 227 -61.74 -7.37 -10.07
C ARG A 227 -62.55 -6.27 -10.76
N LYS A 228 -62.23 -5.92 -12.01
CA LYS A 228 -62.91 -4.88 -12.81
C LYS A 228 -63.67 -5.43 -14.03
N SER A 229 -63.90 -6.74 -14.09
CA SER A 229 -64.79 -7.36 -15.10
C SER A 229 -66.02 -7.93 -14.45
#